data_AF-A0A973IEP3-F1
#
_entry.id   AF-A0A973IEP3-F1
#
_cell.length_a   1.000
_cell.length_b   1.000
_cell.length_c   1.000
_cell.angle_alpha   90.00
_cell.angle_beta   90.00
_cell.angle_gamma   90.00
#
_symmetry.space_group_name_H-M   'P 1'
#
loop_
_entity.id
_entity.type
_entity.pdbx_description
1 polymer ?
#
loop_
_entity_poly.entity_id
_entity_poly.type
_entity_poly.pdbx_seq_one_letter_code
_entity_poly.pdbx_strand_id
1 'polypeptide(L)'
;MSISPPVQSLPSAVREGRRFWESTPGVALWRAERACLGPHCEQHRGIVSLQMGMAPMMSDMCPIRHALDWAPSPDLARDGNSLICLPDSLPLADDSVDLTLLHHLLEAVDRPHHVLQEAARVTRSDGRLLVFGWHPFGPAAARRDKRPAPWRKQWRTPGRLRDWLTFVDFEIERVDYCGFRLPGRAIGSDRLETLGRRYNVPLSTAYLLVARRRNVPVQPIKLREPVLQGRRSGAWLGLAKEAGPDRPRSRDESILTPASAKCRTTVEPVAQPPGGGQNDRLPASRRERSEAHAAARDGSPRTIA
;
A
#
# COMPACT_ATOMS: atom_id res chain seq x y z
N MET A 1 -28.26 18.54 33.17
CA MET A 1 -27.78 18.76 31.79
C MET A 1 -26.79 17.65 31.45
N SER A 2 -27.18 16.71 30.59
CA SER A 2 -26.31 15.59 30.20
C SER A 2 -25.21 16.12 29.28
N ILE A 3 -23.98 16.24 29.78
CA ILE A 3 -22.82 16.71 29.01
C ILE A 3 -22.17 15.51 28.34
N SER A 4 -22.90 14.83 27.46
CA SER A 4 -22.27 13.92 26.51
C SER A 4 -21.57 14.81 25.48
N PRO A 5 -20.23 14.68 25.28
CA PRO A 5 -19.59 15.43 24.21
C PRO A 5 -20.27 15.08 22.89
N PRO A 6 -20.50 16.05 21.98
CA PRO A 6 -21.14 15.76 20.71
C PRO A 6 -20.34 14.69 19.99
N VAL A 7 -21.02 13.66 19.50
CA VAL A 7 -20.42 12.64 18.63
C VAL A 7 -19.81 13.40 17.45
N GLN A 8 -18.49 13.54 17.45
CA GLN A 8 -17.79 14.28 16.40
C GLN A 8 -17.98 13.51 15.10
N SER A 9 -18.67 14.14 14.15
CA SER A 9 -18.77 13.60 12.79
C SER A 9 -17.38 13.58 12.14
N LEU A 10 -17.09 12.57 11.33
CA LEU A 10 -15.82 12.47 10.62
C LEU A 10 -15.50 13.72 9.77
N PRO A 11 -16.47 14.33 9.03
CA PRO A 11 -16.20 15.57 8.29
C PRO A 11 -15.82 16.75 9.18
N SER A 12 -16.44 16.92 10.35
CA SER A 12 -16.03 17.97 11.31
C SER A 12 -14.62 17.73 11.84
N ALA A 13 -14.28 16.47 12.14
CA ALA A 13 -12.93 16.11 12.58
C ALA A 13 -11.88 16.43 11.51
N VAL A 14 -12.17 16.13 10.23
CA VAL A 14 -11.27 16.48 9.12
C VAL A 14 -11.06 17.98 8.99
N ARG A 15 -12.12 18.80 9.11
CA ARG A 15 -11.98 20.27 9.07
C ARG A 15 -11.12 20.80 10.20
N GLU A 16 -11.33 20.32 11.43
CA GLU A 16 -10.52 20.72 12.58
C GLU A 16 -9.05 20.29 12.43
N GLY A 17 -8.81 19.06 11.97
CA GLY A 17 -7.46 18.56 11.74
C GLY A 17 -6.72 19.34 10.67
N ARG A 18 -7.40 19.75 9.58
CA ARG A 18 -6.82 20.61 8.55
C ARG A 18 -6.36 21.97 9.11
N ARG A 19 -7.19 22.62 9.93
CA ARG A 19 -6.82 23.86 10.63
C ARG A 19 -5.61 23.68 11.53
N PHE A 20 -5.47 22.53 12.19
CA PHE A 20 -4.27 22.22 12.96
C PHE A 20 -3.03 22.14 12.06
N TRP A 21 -3.10 21.46 10.92
CA TRP A 21 -1.96 21.34 10.00
C TRP A 21 -1.55 22.67 9.35
N GLU A 22 -2.48 23.62 9.23
CA GLU A 22 -2.21 25.00 8.80
C GLU A 22 -1.56 25.85 9.88
N SER A 23 -1.71 25.47 11.16
CA SER A 23 -1.12 26.19 12.28
C SER A 23 0.41 26.02 12.34
N THR A 24 1.13 27.00 12.92
CA THR A 24 2.59 26.94 13.10
C THR A 24 3.11 25.63 13.72
N PRO A 25 2.54 25.10 14.84
CA PRO A 25 3.00 23.82 15.37
C PRO A 25 2.68 22.62 14.46
N GLY A 26 1.58 22.66 13.70
CA GLY A 26 1.22 21.63 12.72
C GLY A 26 2.17 21.61 11.53
N VAL A 27 2.48 22.78 10.95
CA VAL A 27 3.45 22.91 9.85
C VAL A 27 4.84 22.42 10.29
N ALA A 28 5.28 22.76 11.50
CA ALA A 28 6.56 22.29 12.03
C ALA A 28 6.61 20.77 12.18
N LEU A 29 5.53 20.15 12.68
CA LEU A 29 5.42 18.70 12.79
C LEU A 29 5.36 18.03 11.42
N TRP A 30 4.56 18.55 10.50
CA TRP A 30 4.44 18.02 9.13
C TRP A 30 5.79 18.03 8.42
N ARG A 31 6.61 19.08 8.59
CA ARG A 31 7.98 19.13 8.06
C ARG A 31 8.88 18.04 8.66
N ALA A 32 8.79 17.82 9.98
CA ALA A 32 9.55 16.77 10.65
C ALA A 32 9.15 15.37 10.18
N GLU A 33 7.85 15.12 10.04
CA GLU A 33 7.29 13.86 9.52
C GLU A 33 7.67 13.63 8.06
N ARG A 34 7.61 14.67 7.22
CA ARG A 34 8.04 14.60 5.82
C ARG A 34 9.53 14.31 5.71
N ALA A 35 10.35 14.91 6.57
CA ALA A 35 11.78 14.60 6.62
C ALA A 35 12.07 13.18 7.15
N CYS A 36 11.19 12.59 7.95
CA CYS A 36 11.26 11.19 8.39
C CYS A 36 10.83 10.22 7.29
N LEU A 37 9.86 10.62 6.45
CA LEU A 37 9.39 9.85 5.30
C LEU A 37 10.46 9.72 4.19
N GLY A 38 11.30 10.74 4.00
CA GLY A 38 12.25 10.83 2.89
C GLY A 38 13.06 9.56 2.58
N PRO A 39 13.81 8.99 3.54
CA PRO A 39 14.60 7.77 3.32
C PRO A 39 13.78 6.56 2.86
N HIS A 40 12.48 6.53 3.16
CA HIS A 40 11.57 5.45 2.80
C HIS A 40 11.04 5.65 1.39
N CYS A 41 10.76 6.90 1.00
CA CYS A 41 10.32 7.22 -0.36
C CYS A 41 11.34 6.84 -1.43
N GLU A 42 12.64 7.00 -1.16
CA GLU A 42 13.70 6.65 -2.14
C GLU A 42 13.72 5.17 -2.51
N GLN A 43 13.27 4.30 -1.60
CA GLN A 43 13.27 2.86 -1.76
C GLN A 43 12.03 2.34 -2.50
N HIS A 44 11.00 3.18 -2.70
CA HIS A 44 9.71 2.75 -3.22
C HIS A 44 9.41 3.43 -4.54
N ARG A 45 9.32 2.63 -5.60
CA ARG A 45 8.84 3.05 -6.91
C ARG A 45 7.51 2.37 -7.14
N GLY A 46 6.49 3.17 -7.40
CA GLY A 46 5.13 2.71 -7.61
C GLY A 46 4.43 3.48 -8.71
N ILE A 47 3.26 3.01 -9.08
CA ILE A 47 2.35 3.66 -10.01
C ILE A 47 1.35 4.50 -9.21
N VAL A 48 0.76 3.94 -8.15
CA VAL A 48 -0.32 4.59 -7.38
C VAL A 48 0.04 4.68 -5.90
N SER A 49 -0.07 5.87 -5.32
CA SER A 49 -0.09 6.10 -3.88
C SER A 49 -1.46 6.57 -3.41
N LEU A 50 -1.85 6.14 -2.21
CA LEU A 50 -3.03 6.62 -1.53
C LEU A 50 -2.63 7.22 -0.18
N GLN A 51 -2.83 8.52 -0.01
CA GLN A 51 -2.73 9.17 1.28
C GLN A 51 -4.12 9.32 1.89
N MET A 52 -4.29 8.81 3.11
CA MET A 52 -5.49 9.03 3.92
C MET A 52 -5.12 9.80 5.17
N GLY A 53 -5.58 11.04 5.27
CA GLY A 53 -5.31 11.88 6.42
C GLY A 53 -5.89 13.27 6.26
N MET A 54 -5.46 14.16 7.15
CA MET A 54 -5.96 15.53 7.20
C MET A 54 -4.89 16.55 6.76
N ALA A 55 -3.62 16.14 6.70
CA ALA A 55 -2.51 17.01 6.33
C ALA A 55 -2.36 17.19 4.81
N PRO A 56 -1.54 18.15 4.36
CA PRO A 56 -1.11 18.23 2.97
C PRO A 56 -0.42 16.95 2.49
N MET A 57 -0.47 16.71 1.18
CA MET A 57 0.14 15.55 0.54
C MET A 57 1.63 15.44 0.91
N MET A 58 2.05 14.24 1.29
CA MET A 58 3.43 13.86 1.61
C MET A 58 3.98 12.83 0.64
N SER A 59 3.09 12.03 0.02
CA SER A 59 3.50 11.01 -0.96
C SER A 59 4.04 11.61 -2.27
N ASP A 60 3.92 12.92 -2.46
CA ASP A 60 4.48 13.68 -3.58
C ASP A 60 6.02 13.69 -3.60
N MET A 61 6.67 13.37 -2.48
CA MET A 61 8.13 13.22 -2.43
C MET A 61 8.62 11.83 -2.87
N CYS A 62 7.72 10.84 -2.94
CA CYS A 62 8.04 9.51 -3.44
C CYS A 62 8.01 9.50 -4.98
N PRO A 63 8.85 8.69 -5.65
CA PRO A 63 8.86 8.58 -7.10
C PRO A 63 7.67 7.73 -7.61
N ILE A 64 6.46 8.26 -7.47
CA ILE A 64 5.18 7.61 -7.79
C ILE A 64 4.42 8.46 -8.83
N ARG A 65 3.78 7.80 -9.80
CA ARG A 65 3.13 8.48 -10.94
C ARG A 65 1.82 9.16 -10.56
N HIS A 66 1.00 8.50 -9.76
CA HIS A 66 -0.34 8.95 -9.42
C HIS A 66 -0.51 8.98 -7.89
N ALA A 67 -0.54 10.19 -7.33
CA ALA A 67 -0.87 10.39 -5.92
C ALA A 67 -2.35 10.67 -5.75
N LEU A 68 -3.03 9.82 -4.99
CA LEU A 68 -4.43 9.95 -4.61
C LEU A 68 -4.53 10.46 -3.18
N ASP A 69 -5.39 11.46 -2.97
CA ASP A 69 -5.77 11.90 -1.63
C ASP A 69 -7.11 11.27 -1.24
N TRP A 70 -7.49 11.38 0.02
CA TRP A 70 -8.78 10.90 0.52
C TRP A 70 -9.57 12.03 1.18
N ALA A 71 -10.89 12.01 0.96
CA ALA A 71 -11.83 12.89 1.63
C ALA A 71 -13.11 12.14 2.04
N PRO A 72 -13.68 12.41 3.22
CA PRO A 72 -14.92 11.76 3.67
C PRO A 72 -16.17 12.30 2.97
N SER A 73 -16.09 13.46 2.31
CA SER A 73 -17.21 14.11 1.62
C SER A 73 -16.70 14.94 0.44
N PRO A 74 -17.53 15.17 -0.60
CA PRO A 74 -17.14 15.96 -1.77
C PRO A 74 -16.63 17.36 -1.43
N ASP A 75 -17.27 18.04 -0.48
CA ASP A 75 -16.90 19.41 -0.04
C ASP A 75 -15.49 19.50 0.60
N LEU A 76 -14.91 18.35 0.94
CA LEU A 76 -13.58 18.25 1.54
C LEU A 76 -12.55 17.68 0.57
N ALA A 77 -12.90 17.35 -0.67
CA ALA A 77 -11.91 17.02 -1.69
C ALA A 77 -10.95 18.20 -1.89
N ARG A 78 -9.64 17.92 -1.94
CA ARG A 78 -8.63 18.97 -2.17
C ARG A 78 -8.50 19.25 -3.66
N ASP A 79 -8.41 18.18 -4.44
CA ASP A 79 -8.10 18.20 -5.86
C ASP A 79 -8.97 17.18 -6.62
N GLY A 80 -8.89 17.19 -7.96
CA GLY A 80 -9.56 16.20 -8.82
C GLY A 80 -9.09 14.74 -8.61
N ASN A 81 -8.00 14.54 -7.86
CA ASN A 81 -7.43 13.23 -7.54
C ASN A 81 -7.77 12.76 -6.11
N SER A 82 -8.79 13.36 -5.47
CA SER A 82 -9.28 12.94 -4.15
C SER A 82 -10.33 11.83 -4.28
N LEU A 83 -10.12 10.70 -3.60
CA LEU A 83 -11.12 9.65 -3.40
C LEU A 83 -12.14 10.08 -2.36
N ILE A 84 -13.40 10.18 -2.77
CA ILE A 84 -14.51 10.54 -1.88
C ILE A 84 -15.18 9.25 -1.41
N CYS A 85 -14.91 8.85 -0.16
CA CYS A 85 -15.44 7.61 0.41
C CYS A 85 -15.29 7.60 1.94
N LEU A 86 -15.96 6.65 2.59
CA LEU A 86 -15.71 6.37 4.00
C LEU A 86 -14.32 5.70 4.14
N PRO A 87 -13.60 5.95 5.24
CA PRO A 87 -12.24 5.44 5.40
C PRO A 87 -12.19 3.92 5.61
N ASP A 88 -13.33 3.30 5.92
CA ASP A 88 -13.51 1.87 6.14
C ASP A 88 -14.25 1.17 4.98
N SER A 89 -14.37 1.83 3.83
CA SER A 89 -14.88 1.22 2.60
C SER A 89 -14.29 1.92 1.38
N LEU A 90 -13.05 1.57 1.05
CA LEU A 90 -12.33 2.18 -0.07
C LEU A 90 -12.85 1.62 -1.41
N PRO A 91 -13.25 2.47 -2.37
CA PRO A 91 -13.77 2.05 -3.68
C PRO A 91 -12.65 1.68 -4.65
N LEU A 92 -11.67 0.93 -4.16
CA LEU A 92 -10.52 0.42 -4.90
C LEU A 92 -10.52 -1.10 -4.86
N ALA A 93 -10.02 -1.70 -5.93
CA ALA A 93 -9.80 -3.13 -5.98
C ALA A 93 -8.74 -3.54 -4.94
N ASP A 94 -8.83 -4.79 -4.51
CA ASP A 94 -7.81 -5.41 -3.67
C ASP A 94 -6.46 -5.38 -4.39
N ASP A 95 -5.37 -5.20 -3.64
CA ASP A 95 -4.01 -5.18 -4.16
C ASP A 95 -3.83 -4.23 -5.38
N SER A 96 -4.36 -3.01 -5.30
CA SER A 96 -4.30 -2.02 -6.39
C SER A 96 -3.37 -0.84 -6.12
N VAL A 97 -2.97 -0.61 -4.86
CA VAL A 97 -2.16 0.54 -4.44
C VAL A 97 -0.77 0.08 -4.02
N ASP A 98 0.28 0.72 -4.56
CA ASP A 98 1.67 0.39 -4.23
C ASP A 98 2.11 0.96 -2.88
N LEU A 99 1.64 2.17 -2.55
CA LEU A 99 1.97 2.86 -1.31
C LEU A 99 0.72 3.43 -0.66
N THR A 100 0.35 2.90 0.50
CA THR A 100 -0.75 3.45 1.30
C THR A 100 -0.20 4.17 2.52
N LEU A 101 -0.56 5.43 2.72
CA LEU A 101 -0.07 6.28 3.81
C LEU A 101 -1.25 6.73 4.66
N LEU A 102 -1.34 6.24 5.90
CA LEU A 102 -2.29 6.69 6.91
C LEU A 102 -1.65 7.80 7.75
N HIS A 103 -2.10 9.05 7.60
CA HIS A 103 -1.52 10.20 8.30
C HIS A 103 -2.44 10.70 9.42
N HIS A 104 -2.12 10.31 10.67
CA HIS A 104 -2.89 10.65 11.88
C HIS A 104 -4.41 10.42 11.71
N LEU A 105 -4.80 9.44 10.89
CA LEU A 105 -6.22 9.18 10.64
C LEU A 105 -6.80 8.26 11.72
N LEU A 106 -6.01 7.28 12.15
CA LEU A 106 -6.47 6.23 13.07
C LEU A 106 -6.94 6.81 14.42
N GLU A 107 -6.35 7.89 14.90
CA GLU A 107 -6.74 8.53 16.16
C GLU A 107 -7.99 9.40 16.06
N ALA A 108 -8.41 9.76 14.84
CA ALA A 108 -9.61 10.55 14.58
C ALA A 108 -10.86 9.69 14.33
N VAL A 109 -10.68 8.45 13.87
CA VAL A 109 -11.79 7.53 13.53
C VAL A 109 -12.23 6.70 14.74
N ASP A 110 -13.52 6.36 14.78
CA ASP A 110 -14.09 5.54 15.86
C ASP A 110 -13.71 4.05 15.74
N ARG A 111 -13.61 3.53 14.49
CA ARG A 111 -13.29 2.13 14.17
C ARG A 111 -11.95 2.00 13.42
N PRO A 112 -10.80 2.24 14.08
CA PRO A 112 -9.49 2.27 13.43
C PRO A 112 -9.06 0.92 12.82
N HIS A 113 -9.54 -0.19 13.39
CA HIS A 113 -9.20 -1.53 12.92
C HIS A 113 -9.76 -1.78 11.51
N HIS A 114 -10.98 -1.33 11.25
CA HIS A 114 -11.61 -1.47 9.93
C HIS A 114 -10.90 -0.60 8.89
N VAL A 115 -10.53 0.63 9.25
CA VAL A 115 -9.73 1.51 8.37
C VAL A 115 -8.37 0.87 8.06
N LEU A 116 -7.71 0.27 9.05
CA LEU A 116 -6.44 -0.43 8.85
C LEU A 116 -6.61 -1.69 7.97
N GLN A 117 -7.69 -2.44 8.15
CA GLN A 117 -8.04 -3.59 7.30
C GLN A 117 -8.26 -3.17 5.84
N GLU A 118 -9.01 -2.11 5.61
CA GLU A 118 -9.25 -1.60 4.26
C GLU A 118 -7.98 -1.05 3.63
N ALA A 119 -7.16 -0.31 4.39
CA ALA A 119 -5.85 0.12 3.94
C ALA A 119 -4.97 -1.07 3.54
N ALA A 120 -4.98 -2.14 4.35
CA ALA A 120 -4.24 -3.36 4.06
C ALA A 120 -4.78 -4.10 2.82
N ARG A 121 -6.11 -4.17 2.64
CA ARG A 121 -6.80 -4.79 1.51
C ARG A 121 -6.41 -4.15 0.18
N VAL A 122 -6.43 -2.81 0.10
CA VAL A 122 -6.09 -2.10 -1.15
C VAL A 122 -4.60 -2.07 -1.42
N THR A 123 -3.76 -2.21 -0.38
CA THR A 123 -2.31 -2.21 -0.52
C THR A 123 -1.84 -3.52 -1.14
N ARG A 124 -1.11 -3.44 -2.25
CA ARG A 124 -0.50 -4.58 -2.94
C ARG A 124 0.37 -5.43 -2.03
N SER A 125 0.53 -6.70 -2.41
CA SER A 125 1.40 -7.67 -1.71
C SER A 125 2.89 -7.28 -1.70
N ASP A 126 3.36 -6.60 -2.74
CA ASP A 126 4.71 -6.01 -2.85
C ASP A 126 4.77 -4.55 -2.36
N GLY A 127 3.61 -3.95 -2.09
CA GLY A 127 3.46 -2.58 -1.64
C GLY A 127 3.82 -2.37 -0.17
N ARG A 128 3.79 -1.10 0.24
CA ARG A 128 4.04 -0.71 1.64
C ARG A 128 2.87 0.05 2.23
N LEU A 129 2.59 -0.27 3.49
CA LEU A 129 1.63 0.45 4.32
C LEU A 129 2.41 1.29 5.34
N LEU A 130 2.33 2.60 5.20
CA LEU A 130 2.93 3.57 6.10
C LEU A 130 1.86 4.13 7.03
N VAL A 131 2.16 4.18 8.33
CA VAL A 131 1.23 4.72 9.32
C VAL A 131 1.95 5.75 10.18
N PHE A 132 1.52 7.01 10.07
CA PHE A 132 1.88 8.05 11.03
C PHE A 132 0.84 8.11 12.14
N GLY A 133 1.32 8.17 13.38
CA GLY A 133 0.46 8.37 14.53
C GLY A 133 1.12 9.10 15.67
N TRP A 134 0.29 9.55 16.61
CA TRP A 134 0.72 10.24 17.82
C TRP A 134 1.32 9.27 18.84
N HIS A 135 2.49 9.60 19.39
CA HIS A 135 3.12 8.74 20.38
C HIS A 135 2.56 8.97 21.80
N PRO A 136 1.94 7.97 22.46
CA PRO A 136 1.28 8.13 23.76
C PRO A 136 2.23 8.37 24.94
N PHE A 137 3.53 8.10 24.79
CA PHE A 137 4.55 8.41 25.79
C PHE A 137 5.40 9.64 25.43
N GLY A 138 5.05 10.32 24.33
CA GLY A 138 5.73 11.53 23.90
C GLY A 138 5.45 12.74 24.80
N PRO A 139 6.27 13.81 24.71
CA PRO A 139 6.09 15.03 25.50
C PRO A 139 4.72 15.70 25.26
N ALA A 140 4.14 15.55 24.07
CA ALA A 140 2.80 16.04 23.75
C ALA A 140 1.68 15.24 24.46
N ALA A 141 1.95 13.99 24.85
CA ALA A 141 0.96 13.12 25.49
C ALA A 141 0.71 13.47 26.95
N ALA A 142 1.69 14.12 27.60
CA ALA A 142 1.68 14.45 29.04
C ALA A 142 0.54 15.37 29.45
N ARG A 143 -0.01 16.16 28.51
CA ARG A 143 -1.12 17.10 28.79
C ARG A 143 -2.29 16.83 27.85
N ARG A 144 -3.25 16.02 28.32
CA ARG A 144 -4.44 15.60 27.54
C ARG A 144 -5.30 16.79 27.06
N ASP A 145 -5.38 17.83 27.89
CA ASP A 145 -6.03 19.11 27.62
C ASP A 145 -5.39 19.86 26.43
N LYS A 146 -4.07 19.71 26.24
CA LYS A 146 -3.30 20.35 25.18
C LYS A 146 -3.17 19.51 23.91
N ARG A 147 -3.82 18.33 23.83
CA ARG A 147 -3.82 17.52 22.61
C ARG A 147 -4.55 18.28 21.49
N PRO A 148 -4.00 18.28 20.27
CA PRO A 148 -4.67 18.90 19.14
C PRO A 148 -6.00 18.20 18.87
N ALA A 149 -7.03 18.98 18.54
CA ALA A 149 -8.26 18.44 17.97
C ALA A 149 -7.99 18.04 16.50
N PRO A 150 -8.57 16.94 15.98
CA PRO A 150 -9.58 16.06 16.61
C PRO A 150 -9.01 14.93 17.49
N TRP A 151 -7.69 14.79 17.59
CA TRP A 151 -6.99 13.64 18.19
C TRP A 151 -6.95 13.62 19.71
N ARG A 152 -7.99 14.12 20.39
CA ARG A 152 -8.02 14.22 21.85
C ARG A 152 -8.28 12.89 22.55
N LYS A 153 -8.97 11.96 21.88
CA LYS A 153 -9.50 10.73 22.47
C LYS A 153 -8.40 9.71 22.81
N GLN A 154 -7.86 9.03 21.81
CA GLN A 154 -7.03 7.84 22.01
C GLN A 154 -5.84 7.82 21.05
N TRP A 155 -4.64 7.84 21.62
CA TRP A 155 -3.38 7.63 20.90
C TRP A 155 -2.95 6.18 21.09
N ARG A 156 -2.40 5.57 20.04
CA ARG A 156 -2.10 4.14 20.01
C ARG A 156 -0.60 3.92 19.98
N THR A 157 -0.14 2.96 20.76
CA THR A 157 1.26 2.55 20.74
C THR A 157 1.55 1.79 19.45
N PRO A 158 2.79 1.87 18.92
CA PRO A 158 3.22 1.04 17.80
C PRO A 158 3.02 -0.46 18.07
N GLY A 159 3.19 -0.90 19.34
CA GLY A 159 2.92 -2.28 19.76
C GLY A 159 1.46 -2.70 19.55
N ARG A 160 0.50 -1.83 19.85
CA ARG A 160 -0.92 -2.13 19.61
C ARG A 160 -1.24 -2.21 18.12
N LEU A 161 -0.62 -1.35 17.30
CA LEU A 161 -0.76 -1.42 15.84
C LEU A 161 -0.12 -2.69 15.28
N ARG A 162 1.00 -3.16 15.83
CA ARG A 162 1.65 -4.43 15.45
C ARG A 162 0.69 -5.61 15.58
N ASP A 163 -0.03 -5.67 16.70
CA ASP A 163 -1.00 -6.74 16.94
C ASP A 163 -2.10 -6.70 15.87
N TRP A 164 -2.58 -5.50 15.50
CA TRP A 164 -3.62 -5.34 14.48
C TRP A 164 -3.14 -5.67 13.08
N LEU A 165 -1.92 -5.24 12.73
CA LEU A 165 -1.28 -5.56 11.46
C LEU A 165 -1.08 -7.07 11.31
N THR A 166 -0.77 -7.76 12.41
CA THR A 166 -0.64 -9.22 12.42
C THR A 166 -1.95 -9.93 12.01
N PHE A 167 -3.13 -9.36 12.32
CA PHE A 167 -4.41 -9.92 11.90
C PHE A 167 -4.74 -9.73 10.41
N VAL A 168 -4.06 -8.82 9.73
CA VAL A 168 -4.26 -8.53 8.29
C VAL A 168 -3.10 -9.03 7.44
N ASP A 169 -2.29 -9.93 7.98
CA ASP A 169 -1.08 -10.46 7.34
C ASP A 169 -0.04 -9.40 7.00
N PHE A 170 0.04 -8.33 7.77
CA PHE A 170 1.13 -7.35 7.71
C PHE A 170 2.12 -7.52 8.86
N GLU A 171 3.38 -7.27 8.58
CA GLU A 171 4.44 -7.19 9.56
C GLU A 171 5.08 -5.80 9.56
N ILE A 172 5.51 -5.35 10.75
CA ILE A 172 6.25 -4.10 10.89
C ILE A 172 7.70 -4.38 10.53
N GLU A 173 8.19 -3.73 9.47
CA GLU A 173 9.60 -3.75 9.09
C GLU A 173 10.40 -2.79 9.96
N ARG A 174 9.85 -1.60 10.21
CA ARG A 174 10.55 -0.53 10.93
C ARG A 174 9.57 0.41 11.65
N VAL A 175 10.03 0.98 12.75
CA VAL A 175 9.37 2.10 13.44
C VAL A 175 10.40 3.20 13.62
N ASP A 176 10.12 4.37 13.05
CA ASP A 176 10.92 5.57 13.22
C ASP A 176 10.15 6.63 14.00
N TYR A 177 10.85 7.35 14.87
CA TYR A 177 10.28 8.38 15.72
C TYR A 177 10.64 9.78 15.17
N CYS A 178 9.67 10.70 15.12
CA CYS A 178 9.86 12.05 14.58
C CYS A 178 9.03 13.13 15.30
N GLY A 179 9.44 14.39 15.14
CA GLY A 179 8.81 15.52 15.82
C GLY A 179 9.26 15.62 17.28
N PHE A 180 10.57 15.58 17.50
CA PHE A 180 11.17 15.76 18.82
C PHE A 180 10.94 17.18 19.32
N ARG A 181 10.48 17.29 20.57
CA ARG A 181 10.19 18.57 21.23
C ARG A 181 10.72 18.54 22.66
N LEU A 182 11.50 19.54 23.02
CA LEU A 182 11.81 19.85 24.41
C LEU A 182 10.65 20.64 25.04
N PRO A 183 10.29 20.39 26.32
CA PRO A 183 9.29 21.20 27.03
C PRO A 183 9.57 22.70 26.87
N GLY A 184 8.57 23.47 26.43
CA GLY A 184 8.70 24.93 26.21
C GLY A 184 9.33 25.38 24.89
N ARG A 185 9.83 24.46 24.05
CA ARG A 185 10.34 24.77 22.71
C ARG A 185 9.37 24.37 21.60
N ALA A 186 9.48 25.01 20.44
CA ALA A 186 8.77 24.62 19.23
C ALA A 186 9.20 23.21 18.76
N ILE A 187 8.32 22.52 18.02
CA ILE A 187 8.68 21.27 17.33
C ILE A 187 9.70 21.59 16.24
N GLY A 188 10.64 20.68 16.00
CA GLY A 188 11.53 20.77 14.85
C GLY A 188 12.68 21.73 15.05
N SER A 189 13.28 21.79 16.25
CA SER A 189 14.64 22.32 16.32
C SER A 189 15.56 21.34 15.57
N ASP A 190 16.15 21.78 14.46
CA ASP A 190 16.87 20.91 13.52
C ASP A 190 17.89 19.98 14.18
N ARG A 191 18.59 20.49 15.20
CA ARG A 191 19.55 19.71 15.99
C ARG A 191 18.90 18.59 16.81
N LEU A 192 17.81 18.88 17.53
CA LEU A 192 17.11 17.89 18.34
C LEU A 192 16.43 16.85 17.45
N GLU A 193 15.86 17.32 16.33
CA GLU A 193 15.21 16.45 15.37
C GLU A 193 16.23 15.52 14.69
N THR A 194 17.40 16.03 14.32
CA THR A 194 18.49 15.22 13.74
C THR A 194 19.03 14.22 14.76
N LEU A 195 19.27 14.66 15.99
CA LEU A 195 19.79 13.79 17.05
C LEU A 195 18.79 12.71 17.47
N GLY A 196 17.53 13.11 17.65
CA GLY A 196 16.44 12.21 18.01
C GLY A 196 16.20 11.16 16.92
N ARG A 197 16.22 11.55 15.64
CA ARG A 197 16.14 10.60 14.52
C ARG A 197 17.36 9.68 14.44
N ARG A 198 18.56 10.19 14.69
CA ARG A 198 19.79 9.39 14.71
C ARG A 198 19.76 8.27 15.75
N TYR A 199 19.26 8.55 16.94
CA TYR A 199 19.16 7.56 18.02
C TYR A 199 17.82 6.82 18.06
N ASN A 200 16.86 7.22 17.23
CA ASN A 200 15.51 6.67 17.17
C ASN A 200 14.84 6.49 18.55
N VAL A 201 14.92 7.53 19.40
CA VAL A 201 14.42 7.45 20.77
C VAL A 201 12.89 7.60 20.83
N PRO A 202 12.17 6.84 21.68
CA PRO A 202 10.72 6.89 21.79
C PRO A 202 10.20 8.12 22.59
N LEU A 203 10.90 9.25 22.50
CA LEU A 203 10.56 10.52 23.16
C LEU A 203 10.02 11.56 22.16
N SER A 204 9.55 11.10 21.01
CA SER A 204 9.04 11.95 19.94
C SER A 204 7.55 12.27 20.12
N THR A 205 7.06 13.21 19.32
CA THR A 205 5.62 13.53 19.28
C THR A 205 4.85 12.54 18.40
N ALA A 206 5.44 12.12 17.28
CA ALA A 206 4.84 11.21 16.31
C ALA A 206 5.79 10.05 15.98
N TYR A 207 5.23 8.98 15.42
CA TYR A 207 6.00 7.86 14.86
C TYR A 207 5.56 7.57 13.43
N LEU A 208 6.49 7.06 12.64
CA LEU A 208 6.29 6.44 11.33
C LEU A 208 6.46 4.94 11.50
N LEU A 209 5.39 4.20 11.24
CA LEU A 209 5.41 2.74 11.18
C LEU A 209 5.42 2.33 9.71
N VAL A 210 6.39 1.50 9.35
CA VAL A 210 6.55 0.94 8.01
C VAL A 210 6.15 -0.53 8.07
N ALA A 211 5.08 -0.89 7.38
CA ALA A 211 4.58 -2.24 7.31
C ALA A 211 4.61 -2.79 5.89
N ARG A 212 4.87 -4.09 5.77
CA ARG A 212 4.83 -4.84 4.52
C ARG A 212 3.96 -6.09 4.72
N ARG A 213 3.38 -6.61 3.64
CA ARG A 213 2.63 -7.86 3.70
C ARG A 213 3.58 -9.04 3.97
N ARG A 214 3.17 -9.96 4.84
CA ARG A 214 3.89 -11.19 5.16
C ARG A 214 3.83 -12.11 3.96
N ASN A 215 4.96 -12.26 3.27
CA ASN A 215 5.12 -13.29 2.26
C ASN A 215 5.80 -14.48 2.93
N VAL A 216 5.02 -15.52 3.27
CA VAL A 216 5.60 -16.79 3.72
C VAL A 216 6.15 -17.47 2.47
N PRO A 217 7.48 -17.57 2.30
CA PRO A 217 8.02 -18.25 1.13
C PRO A 217 7.60 -19.71 1.19
N VAL A 218 6.98 -20.20 0.12
CA VAL A 218 6.69 -21.63 -0.02
C VAL A 218 8.02 -22.36 0.00
N GLN A 219 8.31 -23.08 1.09
CA GLN A 219 9.48 -23.95 1.12
C GLN A 219 9.16 -25.17 0.25
N PRO A 220 9.87 -25.38 -0.87
CA PRO A 220 9.68 -26.58 -1.65
C PRO A 220 10.05 -27.77 -0.77
N ILE A 221 9.07 -28.62 -0.47
CA ILE A 221 9.32 -29.88 0.22
C ILE A 221 10.22 -30.69 -0.71
N LYS A 222 11.47 -30.92 -0.30
CA LYS A 222 12.34 -31.87 -0.99
C LYS A 222 11.69 -33.25 -0.80
N LEU A 223 10.95 -33.70 -1.80
CA LEU A 223 10.52 -35.09 -1.91
C LEU A 223 11.79 -35.92 -1.85
N ARG A 224 11.99 -36.60 -0.72
CA ARG A 224 13.07 -37.56 -0.58
C ARG A 224 12.79 -38.65 -1.60
N GLU A 225 13.66 -38.75 -2.62
CA GLU A 225 13.56 -39.85 -3.57
C GLU A 225 13.51 -41.15 -2.75
N PRO A 226 12.49 -42.00 -2.96
CA PRO A 226 12.45 -43.28 -2.28
C PRO A 226 13.69 -44.04 -2.76
N VAL A 227 14.70 -44.13 -1.90
CA VAL A 227 15.80 -45.05 -2.10
C VAL A 227 15.15 -46.42 -2.01
N LEU A 228 14.83 -47.00 -3.17
CA LEU A 228 14.63 -48.43 -3.29
C LEU A 228 15.97 -49.04 -2.88
N GLN A 229 16.12 -49.31 -1.58
CA GLN A 229 17.22 -50.10 -1.06
C GLN A 229 17.23 -51.36 -1.91
N GLY A 230 18.27 -51.49 -2.73
CA GLY A 230 18.47 -52.63 -3.60
C GLY A 230 18.25 -53.88 -2.76
N ARG A 231 17.26 -54.70 -3.17
CA ARG A 231 16.99 -56.03 -2.62
C ARG A 231 18.28 -56.84 -2.69
N ARG A 232 19.06 -56.80 -1.61
CA ARG A 232 19.93 -57.91 -1.20
C ARG A 232 19.17 -58.73 -0.18
N SER A 233 18.08 -59.33 -0.63
CA SER A 233 17.44 -60.46 0.03
C SER A 233 16.49 -61.12 -0.97
N GLY A 234 16.92 -62.26 -1.49
CA GLY A 234 16.15 -63.11 -2.40
C GLY A 234 14.98 -63.81 -1.71
N ALA A 235 14.04 -63.04 -1.15
CA ALA A 235 12.91 -63.59 -0.39
C ALA A 235 11.54 -63.03 -0.80
N TRP A 236 11.45 -62.31 -1.92
CA TRP A 236 10.17 -61.80 -2.46
C TRP A 236 9.95 -62.14 -3.94
N LEU A 237 10.50 -63.27 -4.39
CA LEU A 237 10.09 -63.93 -5.65
C LEU A 237 9.67 -65.35 -5.29
N GLY A 238 8.40 -65.52 -4.94
CA GLY A 238 7.93 -66.83 -4.55
C GLY A 238 6.50 -66.79 -4.02
N LEU A 239 5.60 -66.15 -4.76
CA LEU A 239 4.14 -66.32 -4.59
C LEU A 239 3.39 -65.85 -5.86
N ALA A 240 3.99 -66.02 -7.04
CA ALA A 240 3.23 -66.07 -8.28
C ALA A 240 3.11 -67.56 -8.62
N LYS A 241 1.97 -68.15 -8.27
CA LYS A 241 1.60 -69.50 -8.67
C LYS A 241 1.46 -69.49 -10.18
N GLU A 242 2.43 -70.06 -10.89
CA GLU A 242 2.29 -70.35 -12.32
C GLU A 242 1.07 -71.27 -12.49
N ALA A 243 0.02 -70.75 -13.11
CA ALA A 243 -1.02 -71.58 -13.69
C ALA A 243 -0.38 -72.26 -14.91
N GLY A 244 -0.21 -73.58 -14.82
CA GLY A 244 0.37 -74.39 -15.90
C GLY A 244 -0.43 -74.30 -17.20
N PRO A 245 0.19 -74.64 -18.34
CA PRO A 245 -0.42 -74.46 -19.66
C PRO A 245 -1.57 -75.45 -19.84
N ASP A 246 -2.79 -74.93 -19.89
CA ASP A 246 -3.97 -75.68 -20.30
C ASP A 246 -3.84 -75.99 -21.80
N ARG A 247 -3.83 -77.28 -22.15
CA ARG A 247 -3.82 -77.74 -23.55
C ARG A 247 -5.18 -77.39 -24.18
N PRO A 248 -5.25 -76.58 -25.25
CA PRO A 248 -6.47 -76.51 -26.02
C PRO A 248 -6.58 -77.75 -26.92
N ARG A 249 -7.61 -78.56 -26.65
CA ARG A 249 -8.13 -79.55 -27.60
C ARG A 249 -8.69 -78.82 -28.81
N SER A 250 -8.33 -79.31 -29.99
CA SER A 250 -8.84 -78.92 -31.31
C SER A 250 -10.36 -78.83 -31.38
N ARG A 251 -10.88 -77.75 -31.99
CA ARG A 251 -11.90 -77.82 -33.05
C ARG A 251 -12.14 -76.46 -33.71
N ASP A 252 -11.94 -76.48 -35.01
CA ASP A 252 -12.61 -75.79 -36.13
C ASP A 252 -12.92 -74.28 -36.08
N GLU A 253 -12.34 -73.62 -37.09
CA GLU A 253 -12.93 -72.63 -38.00
C GLU A 253 -13.88 -71.58 -37.42
N SER A 254 -13.46 -70.31 -37.45
CA SER A 254 -13.90 -69.39 -38.51
C SER A 254 -13.48 -67.92 -38.24
N ILE A 255 -12.73 -67.39 -39.19
CA ILE A 255 -12.98 -66.09 -39.86
C ILE A 255 -12.66 -64.75 -39.12
N LEU A 256 -11.80 -63.98 -39.81
CA LEU A 256 -11.63 -62.51 -39.87
C LEU A 256 -10.81 -61.75 -38.79
N THR A 257 -9.57 -61.45 -39.17
CA THR A 257 -8.81 -60.22 -38.85
C THR A 257 -9.33 -59.03 -39.71
N PRO A 258 -8.74 -57.81 -39.63
CA PRO A 258 -8.37 -56.97 -38.48
C PRO A 258 -8.87 -55.50 -38.69
N ALA A 259 -8.66 -54.58 -37.72
CA ALA A 259 -8.13 -53.24 -38.03
C ALA A 259 -7.91 -52.36 -36.78
N SER A 260 -6.78 -51.68 -36.83
CA SER A 260 -6.25 -50.70 -35.89
C SER A 260 -7.03 -49.37 -35.96
N ALA A 261 -7.37 -48.79 -34.81
CA ALA A 261 -7.90 -47.43 -34.71
C ALA A 261 -6.92 -46.53 -33.93
N LYS A 262 -6.22 -45.65 -34.66
CA LYS A 262 -5.53 -44.47 -34.13
C LYS A 262 -6.56 -43.35 -33.93
N CYS A 263 -6.72 -42.86 -32.71
CA CYS A 263 -7.54 -41.68 -32.44
C CYS A 263 -6.67 -40.41 -32.53
N ARG A 264 -7.06 -39.49 -33.42
CA ARG A 264 -6.39 -38.23 -33.75
C ARG A 264 -7.35 -37.12 -33.30
N THR A 265 -6.98 -36.34 -32.29
CA THR A 265 -7.80 -35.20 -31.83
C THR A 265 -7.39 -33.96 -32.59
N THR A 266 -8.27 -33.49 -33.47
CA THR A 266 -8.19 -32.23 -34.22
C THR A 266 -8.60 -31.04 -33.36
N VAL A 267 -7.82 -29.97 -33.45
CA VAL A 267 -8.09 -28.63 -32.91
C VAL A 267 -8.90 -27.85 -33.95
N GLU A 268 -10.04 -27.27 -33.55
CA GLU A 268 -10.79 -26.31 -34.36
C GLU A 268 -10.24 -24.88 -34.21
N PRO A 269 -10.20 -24.06 -35.28
CA PRO A 269 -9.80 -22.66 -35.20
C PRO A 269 -11.01 -21.72 -35.01
N VAL A 270 -10.81 -20.71 -34.16
CA VAL A 270 -11.74 -19.59 -33.90
C VAL A 270 -11.79 -18.63 -35.10
N ALA A 271 -13.00 -18.26 -35.53
CA ALA A 271 -13.26 -17.31 -36.60
C ALA A 271 -13.01 -15.84 -36.19
N GLN A 272 -12.36 -15.08 -37.08
CA GLN A 272 -12.24 -13.61 -37.03
C GLN A 272 -13.41 -12.94 -37.78
N PRO A 273 -13.87 -11.74 -37.38
CA PRO A 273 -14.77 -10.92 -38.19
C PRO A 273 -14.01 -10.02 -39.19
N PRO A 274 -14.65 -9.59 -40.29
CA PRO A 274 -13.99 -8.97 -41.43
C PRO A 274 -13.74 -7.47 -41.26
N GLY A 275 -12.64 -7.00 -41.83
CA GLY A 275 -12.35 -5.59 -42.05
C GLY A 275 -13.15 -5.02 -43.23
N GLY A 276 -13.67 -3.81 -43.04
CA GLY A 276 -14.11 -2.91 -44.10
C GLY A 276 -13.30 -1.63 -44.01
N GLY A 277 -12.49 -1.35 -45.03
CA GLY A 277 -11.81 -0.07 -45.19
C GLY A 277 -12.61 0.88 -46.07
N GLN A 278 -12.60 2.17 -45.74
CA GLN A 278 -12.59 3.21 -46.75
C GLN A 278 -11.98 4.50 -46.22
N ASN A 279 -10.99 4.94 -46.98
CA ASN A 279 -10.29 6.22 -47.01
C ASN A 279 -11.12 7.42 -46.58
N ASP A 280 -10.52 8.32 -45.80
CA ASP A 280 -10.49 9.71 -46.24
C ASP A 280 -9.20 10.43 -45.84
N ARG A 281 -8.77 11.29 -46.77
CA ARG A 281 -7.45 11.90 -46.90
C ARG A 281 -7.26 13.10 -45.95
N LEU A 282 -6.06 13.15 -45.40
CA LEU A 282 -5.25 14.33 -44.98
C LEU A 282 -5.48 15.61 -45.83
N PRO A 283 -5.21 16.84 -45.30
CA PRO A 283 -3.85 17.17 -44.88
C PRO A 283 -3.63 18.13 -43.71
N ALA A 284 -2.38 18.08 -43.25
CA ALA A 284 -1.73 18.99 -42.33
C ALA A 284 -1.58 20.41 -42.89
N SER A 285 -1.65 21.40 -42.00
CA SER A 285 -1.12 22.75 -42.17
C SER A 285 -0.43 23.17 -40.86
N ARG A 286 0.91 23.25 -40.85
CA ARG A 286 1.70 24.48 -41.08
C ARG A 286 1.72 25.34 -39.82
N ARG A 287 2.75 25.20 -38.97
CA ARG A 287 3.90 26.13 -38.88
C ARG A 287 3.49 27.59 -38.99
N GLU A 288 3.40 28.27 -37.85
CA GLU A 288 3.86 29.64 -37.72
C GLU A 288 4.74 29.78 -36.47
N ARG A 289 6.03 30.04 -36.73
CA ARG A 289 6.88 30.86 -35.89
C ARG A 289 6.54 32.30 -36.24
N SER A 290 6.38 33.16 -35.25
CA SER A 290 6.69 34.58 -35.38
C SER A 290 7.36 35.03 -34.09
N GLU A 291 8.61 35.46 -34.25
CA GLU A 291 9.39 36.24 -33.30
C GLU A 291 8.91 37.69 -33.29
N ALA A 292 9.09 38.38 -32.15
CA ALA A 292 9.46 39.79 -31.99
C ALA A 292 9.46 40.08 -30.46
N HIS A 293 10.60 40.13 -29.76
CA HIS A 293 11.56 41.25 -29.64
C HIS A 293 10.93 42.62 -29.29
N ALA A 294 10.92 42.96 -27.99
CA ALA A 294 11.09 44.31 -27.41
C ALA A 294 11.22 44.12 -25.88
N ALA A 295 12.39 44.20 -25.23
CA ALA A 295 13.22 45.38 -25.01
C ALA A 295 12.45 46.59 -24.46
N ALA A 296 12.31 46.67 -23.14
CA ALA A 296 12.17 47.93 -22.42
C ALA A 296 12.94 47.83 -21.10
N ARG A 297 14.19 48.32 -21.15
CA ARG A 297 14.92 48.83 -20.01
C ARG A 297 14.38 50.23 -19.73
N ASP A 298 13.94 50.47 -18.51
CA ASP A 298 14.04 51.74 -17.78
C ASP A 298 13.73 51.40 -16.32
N GLY A 299 14.43 51.85 -15.27
CA GLY A 299 15.37 52.95 -15.21
C GLY A 299 15.21 53.75 -13.92
N SER A 300 15.29 53.12 -12.73
CA SER A 300 15.58 53.78 -11.43
C SER A 300 14.60 54.89 -10.96
N PRO A 301 14.76 55.54 -9.78
CA PRO A 301 15.69 55.28 -8.69
C PRO A 301 15.06 55.18 -7.29
N ARG A 302 15.93 54.66 -6.41
CA ARG A 302 16.02 54.93 -4.97
C ARG A 302 15.54 56.33 -4.58
N THR A 303 14.78 56.41 -3.49
CA THR A 303 14.84 57.57 -2.58
C THR A 303 14.98 57.05 -1.16
N ILE A 304 16.02 57.55 -0.53
CA ILE A 304 16.37 57.43 0.89
C ILE A 304 15.58 58.50 1.64
N ALA A 305 14.95 58.11 2.74
CA ALA A 305 14.77 58.91 3.95
C ALA A 305 14.53 57.95 5.11
#